data_AF-A0A6P0W0V2-F1
#
_entry.id   AF-A0A6P0W0V2-F1
#
_cell.length_a   1.000
_cell.length_b   1.000
_cell.length_c   1.000
_cell.angle_alpha   90.00
_cell.angle_beta   90.00
_cell.angle_gamma   90.00
#
_symmetry.space_group_name_H-M   'P 1'
#
loop_
_entity.id
_entity.type
_entity.pdbx_description
1 polymer ?
#
loop_
_entity_poly.entity_id
_entity_poly.type
_entity_poly.pdbx_seq_one_letter_code
_entity_poly.pdbx_strand_id
1 'polypeptide(L)'
;MSAEIDPVKLMKQEVGKAAAERVQSGAIVGLGTGSTTAYAIQYIGERLKSGEIKDIQGIPTSFQSEVLAKKYSIPLTSLDAVDRIDIAIDGADEVDPKLNLIKGGGAAHTREKVVDSLAAQFIVVVDSGKLVDQLGST
;
A
#
# COMPACT_ATOMS: atom_id res chain seq x y z
N MET A 1 3.37 -6.06 33.07
CA MET A 1 2.12 -5.58 32.45
C MET A 1 2.23 -5.83 30.96
N SER A 2 1.53 -6.83 30.43
CA SER A 2 1.47 -7.07 28.98
C SER A 2 0.72 -5.88 28.36
N ALA A 3 1.34 -5.18 27.42
CA ALA A 3 0.65 -4.15 26.66
C ALA A 3 -0.54 -4.80 25.94
N GLU A 4 -1.73 -4.25 26.16
CA GLU A 4 -2.95 -4.68 25.48
C GLU A 4 -2.75 -4.51 23.96
N ILE A 5 -3.00 -5.57 23.19
CA ILE A 5 -2.80 -5.56 21.73
C ILE A 5 -3.96 -4.78 21.12
N ASP A 6 -3.66 -3.66 20.46
CA ASP A 6 -4.63 -2.91 19.65
C ASP A 6 -5.09 -3.76 18.45
N PRO A 7 -6.36 -4.20 18.39
CA PRO A 7 -6.86 -5.07 17.33
C PRO A 7 -6.81 -4.42 15.95
N VAL A 8 -7.05 -3.10 15.86
CA VAL A 8 -7.01 -2.37 14.58
C VAL A 8 -5.60 -2.35 14.03
N LYS A 9 -4.63 -2.10 14.91
CA LYS A 9 -3.22 -2.16 14.54
C LYS A 9 -2.83 -3.55 14.05
N LEU A 10 -3.25 -4.61 14.74
CA LEU A 10 -2.97 -5.99 14.33
C LEU A 10 -3.56 -6.28 12.94
N MET A 11 -4.82 -5.90 12.69
CA MET A 11 -5.43 -6.08 11.37
C MET A 11 -4.64 -5.37 10.28
N LYS A 12 -4.22 -4.12 10.51
CA LYS A 12 -3.40 -3.36 9.55
C LYS A 12 -2.06 -4.03 9.25
N GLN A 13 -1.43 -4.64 10.27
CA GLN A 13 -0.19 -5.40 10.10
C GLN A 13 -0.42 -6.65 9.25
N GLU A 14 -1.45 -7.43 9.56
CA GLU A 14 -1.75 -8.68 8.85
C GLU A 14 -2.11 -8.43 7.38
N VAL A 15 -2.98 -7.46 7.08
CA VAL A 15 -3.31 -7.13 5.67
C VAL A 15 -2.11 -6.51 4.94
N GLY A 16 -1.29 -5.71 5.62
CA GLY A 16 -0.06 -5.16 5.05
C GLY A 16 0.95 -6.25 4.69
N LYS A 17 1.12 -7.24 5.58
CA LYS A 17 1.97 -8.41 5.34
C LYS A 17 1.44 -9.26 4.18
N ALA A 18 0.15 -9.58 4.18
CA ALA A 18 -0.48 -10.36 3.13
C ALA A 18 -0.37 -9.68 1.75
N ALA A 19 -0.52 -8.34 1.69
CA ALA A 19 -0.31 -7.60 0.45
C ALA A 19 1.17 -7.58 0.02
N ALA A 20 2.09 -7.41 0.98
CA ALA A 20 3.52 -7.45 0.69
C ALA A 20 3.95 -8.80 0.09
N GLU A 21 3.39 -9.93 0.55
CA GLU A 21 3.65 -11.28 0.00
C GLU A 21 3.27 -11.44 -1.47
N ARG A 22 2.37 -10.59 -2.00
CA ARG A 22 1.96 -10.60 -3.41
C ARG A 22 2.99 -9.97 -4.33
N VAL A 23 3.93 -9.18 -3.80
CA VAL A 23 5.02 -8.57 -4.57
C VAL A 23 6.03 -9.64 -4.95
N GLN A 24 6.39 -9.67 -6.24
CA GLN A 24 7.37 -10.59 -6.80
C GLN A 24 8.67 -9.87 -7.19
N SER A 25 9.76 -10.63 -7.35
CA SER A 25 11.01 -10.06 -7.84
C SER A 25 10.84 -9.45 -9.23
N GLY A 26 11.52 -8.33 -9.50
CA GLY A 26 11.41 -7.62 -10.78
C GLY A 26 10.17 -6.72 -10.93
N ALA A 27 9.28 -6.68 -9.95
CA ALA A 27 8.03 -5.92 -10.05
C ALA A 27 8.24 -4.40 -9.88
N ILE A 28 7.45 -3.63 -10.63
CA ILE A 28 7.26 -2.20 -10.43
C ILE A 28 6.02 -2.01 -9.56
N VAL A 29 6.23 -1.48 -8.36
CA VAL A 29 5.24 -1.45 -7.28
C VAL A 29 4.77 -0.03 -7.01
N GLY A 30 3.47 0.24 -7.16
CA GLY A 30 2.83 1.44 -6.63
C GLY A 30 2.78 1.39 -5.10
N LEU A 31 3.42 2.37 -4.44
CA LEU A 31 3.51 2.46 -2.98
C LEU A 31 2.54 3.52 -2.46
N GLY A 32 1.37 3.05 -2.03
CA GLY A 32 0.28 3.86 -1.51
C GLY A 32 0.59 4.64 -0.23
N THR A 33 -0.40 5.37 0.28
CA THR A 33 -0.28 6.28 1.42
C THR A 33 -1.02 5.75 2.66
N GLY A 34 -0.61 6.21 3.84
CA GLY A 34 -1.38 6.01 5.07
C GLY A 34 -0.91 4.86 5.95
N SER A 35 -1.52 4.76 7.13
CA SER A 35 -1.05 3.89 8.22
C SER A 35 -1.09 2.39 7.90
N THR A 36 -2.04 1.94 7.09
CA THR A 36 -2.14 0.52 6.69
C THR A 36 -1.08 0.17 5.64
N THR A 37 -0.98 0.99 4.59
CA THR A 37 0.03 0.82 3.53
C THR A 37 1.46 0.91 4.05
N ALA A 38 1.68 1.70 5.11
CA ALA A 38 2.99 1.78 5.77
C ALA A 38 3.53 0.42 6.22
N TYR A 39 2.65 -0.49 6.68
CA TYR A 39 3.07 -1.86 7.02
C TYR A 39 3.44 -2.66 5.78
N ALA A 40 2.70 -2.53 4.67
CA ALA A 40 3.07 -3.19 3.41
C ALA A 40 4.46 -2.73 2.93
N ILE A 41 4.73 -1.42 2.96
CA ILE A 41 6.06 -0.86 2.60
C ILE A 41 7.15 -1.42 3.52
N GLN A 42 6.91 -1.48 4.84
CA GLN A 42 7.83 -2.10 5.78
C GLN A 42 8.14 -3.55 5.40
N TYR A 43 7.11 -4.39 5.24
CA TYR A 43 7.29 -5.81 4.94
C TYR A 43 7.95 -6.05 3.58
N ILE A 44 7.65 -5.24 2.55
CA ILE A 44 8.34 -5.30 1.26
C ILE A 44 9.84 -5.06 1.45
N GLY A 45 10.22 -4.03 2.20
CA GLY A 45 11.64 -3.74 2.45
C GLY A 45 12.32 -4.80 3.31
N GLU A 46 11.62 -5.42 4.26
CA GLU A 46 12.12 -6.57 5.01
C GLU A 46 12.39 -7.78 4.10
N ARG A 47 11.47 -8.07 3.15
CA ARG A 47 11.64 -9.14 2.14
C ARG A 47 12.78 -8.86 1.16
N LEU A 48 13.00 -7.60 0.79
CA LEU A 48 14.17 -7.21 0.00
C LEU A 48 15.47 -7.42 0.80
N LYS A 49 15.49 -6.98 2.05
CA LYS A 49 16.67 -7.08 2.92
C LYS A 49 17.05 -8.52 3.22
N SER A 50 16.08 -9.42 3.35
CA SER A 50 16.32 -10.86 3.54
C SER A 50 16.78 -11.57 2.26
N GLY A 51 16.61 -10.94 1.09
CA GLY A 51 16.88 -11.53 -0.22
C GLY A 51 15.77 -12.46 -0.73
N GLU A 52 14.60 -12.46 -0.08
CA GLU A 52 13.42 -13.24 -0.53
C GLU A 52 12.90 -12.73 -1.88
N ILE A 53 12.94 -11.42 -2.09
CA ILE A 53 12.67 -10.77 -3.37
C ILE A 53 13.84 -9.85 -3.77
N LYS A 54 13.96 -9.54 -5.05
CA LYS A 54 15.01 -8.67 -5.60
C LYS A 54 14.51 -7.87 -6.81
N ASP A 55 15.30 -6.90 -7.22
CA ASP A 55 15.11 -6.14 -8.47
C ASP A 55 13.75 -5.43 -8.59
N ILE A 56 13.12 -5.06 -7.46
CA ILE A 56 11.87 -4.28 -7.46
C ILE A 56 12.16 -2.79 -7.58
N GLN A 57 11.18 -2.03 -8.08
CA GLN A 57 11.20 -0.56 -8.05
C GLN A 57 9.87 -0.03 -7.51
N GLY A 58 9.91 0.95 -6.62
CA GLY A 58 8.73 1.57 -6.01
C GLY A 58 8.37 2.92 -6.61
N ILE A 59 7.09 3.14 -6.89
CA ILE A 59 6.53 4.44 -7.31
C ILE A 59 5.67 4.98 -6.16
N PRO A 60 6.15 5.99 -5.41
CA PRO A 60 5.43 6.50 -4.25
C PRO A 60 4.25 7.39 -4.66
N THR A 61 3.08 7.18 -4.04
CA THR A 61 1.89 8.02 -4.24
C THR A 61 1.91 9.29 -3.37
N SER A 62 2.81 9.39 -2.40
CA SER A 62 2.97 10.58 -1.54
C SER A 62 4.40 10.77 -1.05
N PHE A 63 4.69 11.94 -0.49
CA PHE A 63 5.96 12.17 0.19
C PHE A 63 6.14 11.24 1.41
N GLN A 64 5.04 10.91 2.09
CA GLN A 64 5.07 9.97 3.22
C GLN A 64 5.56 8.58 2.76
N SER A 65 4.99 8.04 1.68
CA SER A 65 5.38 6.73 1.18
C SER A 65 6.78 6.74 0.58
N GLU A 66 7.21 7.85 -0.04
CA GLU A 66 8.58 8.04 -0.52
C GLU A 66 9.61 7.96 0.63
N VAL A 67 9.39 8.72 1.70
CA VAL A 67 10.27 8.73 2.87
C VAL A 67 10.33 7.34 3.51
N LEU A 68 9.18 6.66 3.62
CA LEU A 68 9.10 5.34 4.21
C LEU A 68 9.83 4.29 3.35
N ALA A 69 9.66 4.33 2.03
CA ALA A 69 10.35 3.45 1.11
C ALA A 69 11.88 3.60 1.20
N LYS A 70 12.38 4.86 1.28
CA LYS A 70 13.80 5.14 1.51
C LYS A 70 14.30 4.56 2.84
N LYS A 71 13.51 4.71 3.91
CA LYS A 71 13.84 4.14 5.24
C LYS A 71 14.02 2.62 5.19
N TYR A 72 13.22 1.93 4.37
CA TYR A 72 13.28 0.48 4.20
C TYR A 72 14.11 0.03 2.98
N SER A 73 14.92 0.94 2.41
CA SER A 73 15.83 0.66 1.30
C SER A 73 15.17 0.06 0.06
N ILE A 74 13.91 0.42 -0.21
CA ILE A 74 13.23 0.08 -1.46
C ILE A 74 13.75 1.02 -2.56
N PRO A 75 14.31 0.50 -3.68
CA PRO A 75 14.68 1.33 -4.81
C PRO A 75 13.46 2.08 -5.35
N LEU A 76 13.61 3.38 -5.60
CA LEU A 76 12.51 4.22 -6.07
C LEU A 76 12.68 4.56 -7.55
N THR A 77 11.56 4.68 -8.23
CA THR A 77 11.43 5.18 -9.60
C THR A 77 10.24 6.16 -9.67
N SER A 78 9.99 6.73 -10.84
CA SER A 78 8.88 7.64 -11.07
C SER A 78 7.97 7.12 -12.18
N LEU A 79 6.76 7.65 -12.22
CA LEU A 79 5.74 7.23 -13.19
C LEU A 79 6.20 7.42 -14.64
N ASP A 80 6.93 8.51 -14.91
CA ASP A 80 7.44 8.86 -16.24
C ASP A 80 8.68 8.04 -16.65
N ALA A 81 9.27 7.28 -15.74
CA ALA A 81 10.45 6.46 -15.99
C ALA A 81 10.13 4.98 -16.30
N VAL A 82 8.84 4.60 -16.26
CA VAL A 82 8.40 3.20 -16.44
C VAL A 82 7.35 3.08 -17.53
N ASP A 83 7.27 1.89 -18.13
CA ASP A 83 6.27 1.57 -19.16
C ASP A 83 5.04 0.84 -18.60
N ARG A 84 5.12 0.35 -17.36
CA ARG A 84 4.05 -0.36 -16.66
C ARG A 84 4.17 -0.24 -15.14
N ILE A 85 3.08 -0.60 -14.47
CA ILE A 85 3.04 -0.84 -13.03
C ILE A 85 2.44 -2.23 -12.84
N ASP A 86 3.17 -3.15 -12.24
CA ASP A 86 2.72 -4.55 -12.13
C ASP A 86 1.69 -4.68 -11.01
N ILE A 87 1.93 -4.00 -9.89
CA ILE A 87 1.09 -4.06 -8.70
C ILE A 87 1.08 -2.71 -7.98
N ALA A 88 -0.08 -2.24 -7.54
CA ALA A 88 -0.19 -1.11 -6.61
C ALA A 88 -0.84 -1.60 -5.31
N ILE A 89 -0.29 -1.17 -4.17
CA ILE A 89 -0.84 -1.46 -2.84
C ILE A 89 -1.18 -0.14 -2.18
N ASP A 90 -2.45 0.08 -1.85
CA ASP A 90 -2.88 1.30 -1.16
C ASP A 90 -4.05 1.05 -0.20
N GLY A 91 -4.30 2.00 0.68
CA GLY A 91 -5.43 1.98 1.61
C GLY A 91 -6.68 2.65 1.03
N ALA A 92 -7.78 2.52 1.78
CA ALA A 92 -9.02 3.23 1.54
C ALA A 92 -9.60 3.79 2.85
N ASP A 93 -10.38 4.86 2.72
CA ASP A 93 -11.15 5.44 3.81
C ASP A 93 -12.48 4.72 4.01
N GLU A 94 -13.07 4.21 2.92
CA GLU A 94 -14.24 3.32 2.91
C GLU A 94 -14.17 2.33 1.75
N VAL A 95 -14.78 1.16 1.93
CA VAL A 95 -14.91 0.09 0.93
C VAL A 95 -16.33 -0.45 0.95
N ASP A 96 -17.03 -0.40 -0.20
CA ASP A 96 -18.38 -0.96 -0.33
C ASP A 96 -18.35 -2.46 -0.77
N PRO A 97 -19.49 -3.17 -0.76
CA PRO A 97 -19.54 -4.59 -1.15
C PRO A 97 -19.19 -4.87 -2.62
N LYS A 98 -19.15 -3.83 -3.46
CA LYS A 98 -18.75 -3.91 -4.88
C LYS A 98 -17.28 -3.53 -5.08
N LEU A 99 -16.53 -3.32 -4.00
CA LEU A 99 -15.13 -2.90 -3.99
C LEU A 99 -14.91 -1.48 -4.56
N ASN A 100 -15.95 -0.64 -4.56
CA ASN A 100 -15.76 0.79 -4.77
C ASN A 100 -15.19 1.42 -3.50
N LEU A 101 -14.45 2.51 -3.66
CA LEU A 101 -13.64 3.10 -2.60
C LEU A 101 -13.91 4.59 -2.42
N ILE A 102 -13.89 5.06 -1.18
CA ILE A 102 -13.50 6.44 -0.86
C ILE A 102 -12.03 6.43 -0.42
N LYS A 103 -11.26 7.40 -0.90
CA LYS A 103 -9.83 7.58 -0.62
C LYS A 103 -9.53 9.06 -0.34
N GLY A 104 -8.29 9.39 -0.02
CA GLY A 104 -7.87 10.80 0.06
C GLY A 104 -8.00 11.46 1.42
N GLY A 105 -8.35 10.73 2.49
CA GLY A 105 -8.21 11.20 3.87
C GLY A 105 -6.79 11.65 4.22
N GLY A 106 -5.78 11.12 3.50
CA GLY A 106 -4.37 11.54 3.57
C GLY A 106 -3.94 12.63 2.57
N ALA A 107 -4.88 13.23 1.84
CA ALA A 107 -4.64 14.31 0.84
C ALA A 107 -3.68 13.98 -0.31
N ALA A 108 -3.51 12.70 -0.67
CA ALA A 108 -2.65 12.24 -1.78
C ALA A 108 -3.44 11.66 -2.98
N HIS A 109 -4.77 11.76 -2.97
CA HIS A 109 -5.69 11.06 -3.87
C HIS A 109 -5.40 11.22 -5.37
N THR A 110 -4.87 12.35 -5.83
CA THR A 110 -4.53 12.55 -7.24
C THR A 110 -3.42 11.60 -7.68
N ARG A 111 -2.32 11.52 -6.92
CA ARG A 111 -1.20 10.64 -7.26
C ARG A 111 -1.56 9.17 -7.06
N GLU A 112 -2.28 8.87 -5.98
CA GLU A 112 -2.85 7.54 -5.72
C GLU A 112 -3.65 7.09 -6.95
N LYS A 113 -4.64 7.88 -7.39
CA LYS A 113 -5.49 7.50 -8.53
C LYS A 113 -4.70 7.28 -9.81
N VAL A 114 -3.70 8.11 -10.10
CA VAL A 114 -2.88 7.93 -11.31
C VAL A 114 -2.08 6.63 -11.25
N VAL A 115 -1.39 6.36 -10.13
CA VAL A 115 -0.59 5.13 -9.95
C VAL A 115 -1.47 3.89 -9.91
N ASP A 116 -2.53 3.90 -9.09
CA ASP A 116 -3.42 2.77 -8.88
C ASP A 116 -4.16 2.36 -10.17
N SER A 117 -4.59 3.33 -10.98
CA SER A 117 -5.30 3.06 -12.24
C SER A 117 -4.42 2.53 -13.36
N LEU A 118 -3.11 2.73 -13.27
CA LEU A 118 -2.13 2.22 -14.24
C LEU A 118 -1.55 0.86 -13.84
N ALA A 119 -1.86 0.37 -12.63
CA ALA A 119 -1.41 -0.93 -12.16
C ALA A 119 -2.20 -2.09 -12.78
N ALA A 120 -1.50 -3.14 -13.23
CA ALA A 120 -2.13 -4.36 -13.71
C ALA A 120 -2.92 -5.07 -12.59
N GLN A 121 -2.47 -4.95 -11.35
CA GLN A 121 -3.20 -5.38 -10.17
C GLN A 121 -3.22 -4.27 -9.12
N PHE A 122 -4.41 -3.87 -8.69
CA PHE A 122 -4.59 -2.96 -7.57
C PHE A 122 -5.07 -3.73 -6.33
N ILE A 123 -4.27 -3.71 -5.26
CA ILE A 123 -4.58 -4.35 -3.97
C ILE A 123 -4.90 -3.27 -2.95
N VAL A 124 -6.11 -3.33 -2.42
CA VAL A 124 -6.58 -2.44 -1.36
C VAL A 124 -6.39 -3.10 0.00
N VAL A 125 -5.70 -2.41 0.92
CA VAL A 125 -5.46 -2.88 2.29
C VAL A 125 -6.24 -2.05 3.31
N VAL A 126 -7.13 -2.68 4.05
CA VAL A 126 -7.96 -2.03 5.07
C VAL A 126 -8.15 -2.92 6.29
N ASP A 127 -8.34 -2.30 7.46
CA ASP A 127 -8.91 -2.98 8.61
C ASP A 127 -10.44 -3.07 8.49
N SER A 128 -11.08 -3.89 9.33
CA SER A 128 -12.52 -4.14 9.23
C SER A 128 -13.38 -2.89 9.42
N GLY A 129 -12.87 -1.83 10.07
CA GLY A 129 -13.60 -0.58 10.29
C GLY A 129 -13.79 0.27 9.03
N LYS A 130 -13.19 -0.13 7.89
CA LYS A 130 -13.33 0.56 6.61
C LYS A 130 -14.42 -0.03 5.71
N LEU A 131 -15.01 -1.16 6.10
CA LEU A 131 -16.09 -1.78 5.35
C LEU A 131 -17.41 -1.04 5.64
N VAL A 132 -18.10 -0.61 4.59
CA VAL A 132 -19.38 0.11 4.67
C VAL A 132 -20.41 -0.52 3.75
N ASP A 133 -21.69 -0.39 4.07
CA ASP A 133 -22.77 -0.86 3.18
C ASP A 133 -22.95 0.08 1.98
N GLN A 134 -22.68 1.37 2.17
CA GLN A 134 -22.81 2.42 1.17
C GLN A 134 -21.69 3.45 1.35
N LEU A 135 -21.08 3.89 0.24
CA LEU A 135 -20.08 4.96 0.29
C LEU A 135 -20.66 6.28 0.80
N GLY A 136 -19.90 6.99 1.63
CA GLY A 136 -20.24 8.24 2.28
C GLY A 136 -21.06 8.07 3.56
N SER A 137 -21.02 6.89 4.19
CA SER A 137 -21.82 6.59 5.38
C SER A 137 -21.06 6.72 6.70
N THR A 138 -19.78 7.10 6.67
CA THR A 138 -18.97 7.35 7.88
C THR A 138 -18.95 8.81 8.33
#